data_AF-A0A6C2CLC4-F1
#
_entry.id   AF-A0A6C2CLC4-F1
#
_cell.length_a   1.000
_cell.length_b   1.000
_cell.length_c   1.000
_cell.angle_alpha   90.00
_cell.angle_beta   90.00
_cell.angle_gamma   90.00
#
_symmetry.space_group_name_H-M   'P 1'
#
loop_
_entity.id
_entity.type
_entity.pdbx_description
1 polymer ?
#
loop_
_entity_poly.entity_id
_entity_poly.type
_entity_poly.pdbx_seq_one_letter_code
_entity_poly.pdbx_strand_id
1 'polypeptide(L)'
;MATFENHDHELASIDMEIARLAQLCGVHMLEPGVAEAVLRGDSSMCSSDNPIAWEKMRGLLVLHYHVVSEVAAAEGVDVAAESVRKALQSVRERMRPKQQ
;
A
#
# COMPACT_ATOMS: atom_id res chain seq x y z
N MET A 1 23.57 -10.67 -7.57
CA MET A 1 22.40 -11.21 -6.85
C MET A 1 22.33 -10.51 -5.50
N ALA A 2 21.77 -9.30 -5.45
CA ALA A 2 21.83 -8.43 -4.27
C ALA A 2 20.52 -7.63 -4.07
N THR A 3 19.37 -8.21 -4.42
CA THR A 3 18.11 -7.46 -4.43
C THR A 3 17.10 -7.94 -3.37
N PHE A 4 17.26 -9.14 -2.81
CA PHE A 4 16.19 -9.78 -2.02
C PHE A 4 16.05 -9.30 -0.58
N GLU A 5 17.14 -8.85 0.06
CA GLU A 5 17.14 -8.49 1.50
C GLU A 5 16.46 -7.15 1.83
N ASN A 6 15.98 -6.38 0.83
CA ASN A 6 15.44 -5.03 1.04
C ASN A 6 13.93 -4.89 0.83
N HIS A 7 13.24 -5.92 0.34
CA HIS A 7 11.82 -5.83 -0.02
C HIS A 7 10.90 -5.52 1.16
N ASP A 8 11.19 -6.02 2.37
CA ASP A 8 10.37 -5.75 3.56
C ASP A 8 10.36 -4.25 3.91
N HIS A 9 11.50 -3.58 3.82
CA HIS A 9 11.60 -2.15 4.09
C HIS A 9 10.98 -1.31 2.96
N GLU A 10 11.19 -1.72 1.71
CA GLU A 10 10.58 -1.08 0.55
C GLU A 10 9.05 -1.17 0.59
N LEU A 11 8.50 -2.36 0.88
CA LEU A 11 7.08 -2.59 1.02
C LEU A 11 6.49 -1.76 2.15
N ALA A 12 7.15 -1.72 3.32
CA ALA A 12 6.70 -0.87 4.42
C ALA A 12 6.73 0.63 4.07
N SER A 13 7.70 1.10 3.28
CA SER A 13 7.77 2.49 2.82
C SER A 13 6.65 2.80 1.80
N ILE A 14 6.37 1.87 0.89
CA ILE A 14 5.28 1.99 -0.09
C ILE A 14 3.95 2.09 0.65
N ASP A 15 3.68 1.15 1.57
CA ASP A 15 2.42 1.08 2.32
C ASP A 15 2.21 2.31 3.19
N MET A 16 3.27 2.87 3.79
CA MET A 16 3.19 4.12 4.54
C MET A 16 2.75 5.30 3.68
N GLU A 17 3.30 5.43 2.47
CA GLU A 17 2.94 6.52 1.57
C GLU A 17 1.54 6.31 0.98
N ILE A 18 1.13 5.06 0.68
CA ILE A 18 -0.26 4.73 0.33
C ILE A 18 -1.21 5.18 1.45
N ALA A 19 -0.90 4.85 2.72
CA ALA A 19 -1.75 5.22 3.85
C ALA A 19 -1.83 6.75 4.06
N ARG A 20 -0.74 7.48 3.82
CA ARG A 20 -0.74 8.95 3.85
C ARG A 20 -1.64 9.52 2.74
N LEU A 21 -1.48 9.06 1.51
CA LEU A 21 -2.26 9.56 0.38
C LEU A 21 -3.73 9.18 0.50
N ALA A 22 -4.03 8.00 1.03
CA ALA A 22 -5.39 7.56 1.32
C ALA A 22 -6.09 8.51 2.30
N GLN A 23 -5.40 8.98 3.35
CA GLN A 23 -5.95 10.03 4.24
C GLN A 23 -6.21 11.35 3.52
N LEU A 24 -5.30 11.78 2.63
CA LEU A 24 -5.49 13.01 1.84
C LEU A 24 -6.67 12.90 0.88
N CYS A 25 -6.92 11.70 0.35
CA CYS A 25 -8.03 11.39 -0.56
C CYS A 25 -9.34 11.04 0.16
N GLY A 26 -9.32 10.85 1.49
CA GLY A 26 -10.47 10.32 2.24
C GLY A 26 -10.82 8.88 1.89
N VAL A 27 -9.87 8.09 1.42
CA VAL A 27 -10.06 6.70 0.99
C VAL A 27 -9.80 5.73 2.14
N HIS A 28 -10.76 4.86 2.42
CA HIS A 28 -10.65 3.82 3.43
C HIS A 28 -10.02 2.54 2.84
N MET A 29 -8.70 2.56 2.62
CA MET A 29 -7.97 1.53 1.87
C MET A 29 -8.17 0.08 2.38
N LEU A 30 -8.46 -0.10 3.67
CA LEU A 30 -8.62 -1.43 4.28
C LEU A 30 -10.06 -1.98 4.18
N GLU A 31 -11.00 -1.21 3.62
CA GLU A 31 -12.34 -1.71 3.34
C GLU A 31 -12.33 -2.67 2.15
N PRO A 32 -13.12 -3.76 2.19
CA PRO A 32 -13.18 -4.71 1.09
C PRO A 32 -13.56 -4.05 -0.24
N GLY A 33 -12.80 -4.34 -1.30
CA GLY A 33 -13.08 -3.83 -2.65
C GLY A 33 -12.51 -2.44 -2.97
N VAL A 34 -12.01 -1.70 -1.97
CA VAL A 34 -11.49 -0.33 -2.17
C VAL A 34 -10.18 -0.35 -2.95
N ALA A 35 -9.24 -1.24 -2.61
CA ALA A 35 -7.97 -1.37 -3.33
C ALA A 35 -8.21 -1.68 -4.81
N GLU A 36 -9.15 -2.57 -5.11
CA GLU A 36 -9.55 -2.93 -6.48
C GLU A 36 -10.19 -1.76 -7.23
N ALA A 37 -11.04 -0.97 -6.57
CA ALA A 37 -11.62 0.24 -7.15
C ALA A 37 -10.54 1.29 -7.49
N VAL A 38 -9.58 1.50 -6.59
CA VAL A 38 -8.42 2.39 -6.83
C VAL A 38 -7.60 1.90 -8.02
N LEU A 39 -7.29 0.60 -8.11
CA LEU A 39 -6.56 0.02 -9.24
C LEU A 39 -7.29 0.21 -10.57
N ARG A 40 -8.62 0.06 -10.58
CA ARG A 40 -9.49 0.34 -11.74
C ARG A 40 -9.56 1.83 -12.11
N GLY A 41 -9.06 2.72 -11.26
CA GLY A 41 -9.06 4.16 -11.49
C GLY A 41 -10.40 4.82 -11.21
N ASP A 42 -11.22 4.23 -10.32
CA ASP A 42 -12.49 4.83 -9.90
C ASP A 42 -12.26 6.03 -8.98
N SER A 43 -12.04 7.20 -9.57
CA SER A 43 -11.76 8.44 -8.84
C SER A 43 -12.91 8.95 -7.98
N SER A 44 -14.11 8.36 -8.11
CA SER A 44 -15.25 8.68 -7.22
C SER A 44 -14.98 8.29 -5.76
N MET A 45 -13.97 7.43 -5.51
CA MET A 45 -13.51 7.08 -4.16
C MET A 45 -12.78 8.24 -3.47
N CYS A 46 -12.21 9.18 -4.23
CA CYS A 46 -11.50 10.32 -3.66
C CYS A 46 -12.52 11.39 -3.23
N SER A 47 -12.69 11.59 -1.92
CA SER A 47 -13.63 12.57 -1.38
C SER A 47 -13.10 14.00 -1.43
N SER A 48 -11.81 14.19 -1.73
CA SER A 48 -11.16 15.48 -1.89
C SER A 48 -10.86 15.76 -3.37
N ASP A 49 -10.88 17.03 -3.77
CA ASP A 49 -10.43 17.46 -5.11
C ASP A 49 -8.89 17.50 -5.15
N ASN A 50 -8.27 16.32 -5.16
CA ASN A 50 -6.81 16.15 -5.17
C ASN A 50 -6.37 15.07 -6.19
N PRO A 51 -6.42 15.38 -7.49
CA PRO A 51 -6.08 14.43 -8.55
C PRO A 51 -4.62 13.94 -8.47
N ILE A 52 -3.70 14.78 -7.98
CA ILE A 52 -2.28 14.43 -7.85
C ILE A 52 -2.09 13.34 -6.78
N ALA A 53 -2.71 13.50 -5.61
CA ALA A 53 -2.64 12.49 -4.56
C ALA A 53 -3.31 11.18 -4.99
N TRP A 54 -4.43 11.28 -5.71
CA TRP A 54 -5.13 10.11 -6.27
C TRP A 54 -4.25 9.32 -7.25
N GLU A 55 -3.69 9.99 -8.25
CA GLU A 55 -2.83 9.35 -9.25
C GLU A 55 -1.61 8.69 -8.61
N LYS A 56 -0.97 9.39 -7.65
CA LYS A 56 0.18 8.85 -6.92
C LYS A 56 -0.20 7.63 -6.07
N MET A 57 -1.33 7.68 -5.38
CA MET A 57 -1.81 6.56 -4.56
C MET A 57 -2.07 5.34 -5.42
N ARG A 58 -2.75 5.51 -6.56
CA ARG A 58 -3.00 4.43 -7.51
C ARG A 58 -1.70 3.85 -8.06
N GLY A 59 -0.75 4.71 -8.44
CA GLY A 59 0.57 4.28 -8.93
C GLY A 59 1.36 3.47 -7.89
N LEU A 60 1.35 3.90 -6.62
CA LEU A 60 1.99 3.17 -5.53
C LEU A 60 1.30 1.84 -5.21
N LEU A 61 -0.03 1.77 -5.34
CA LEU A 61 -0.75 0.52 -5.18
C LEU A 61 -0.38 -0.50 -6.28
N VAL A 62 -0.20 -0.04 -7.52
CA VAL A 62 0.35 -0.89 -8.61
C VAL A 62 1.75 -1.38 -8.25
N LEU A 63 2.63 -0.50 -7.76
CA LEU A 63 3.98 -0.87 -7.35
C LEU A 63 3.99 -1.88 -6.19
N HIS A 64 3.14 -1.70 -5.19
CA HIS A 64 2.96 -2.65 -4.08
C HIS A 64 2.71 -4.07 -4.62
N TYR A 65 1.70 -4.23 -5.48
CA TYR A 65 1.38 -5.55 -6.04
C TYR A 65 2.48 -6.12 -6.93
N HIS A 66 3.24 -5.27 -7.62
CA HIS A 66 4.41 -5.71 -8.38
C HIS A 66 5.48 -6.31 -7.46
N VAL A 67 5.88 -5.58 -6.41
CA VAL A 67 6.87 -6.06 -5.42
C VAL A 67 6.41 -7.35 -4.76
N VAL A 68 5.14 -7.43 -4.34
CA VAL A 68 4.57 -8.65 -3.74
C VAL A 68 4.62 -9.83 -4.73
N SER A 69 4.33 -9.58 -6.00
CA SER A 69 4.43 -10.60 -7.05
C SER A 69 5.87 -11.05 -7.30
N GLU A 70 6.84 -10.15 -7.24
CA GLU A 70 8.27 -10.50 -7.39
C GLU A 70 8.76 -11.35 -6.22
N VAL A 71 8.42 -10.96 -4.99
CA VAL A 71 8.74 -11.76 -3.79
C VAL A 71 8.07 -13.13 -3.86
N ALA A 72 6.80 -13.20 -4.27
CA ALA A 72 6.11 -14.48 -4.41
C ALA A 72 6.75 -15.39 -5.48
N ALA A 73 7.20 -14.81 -6.59
CA ALA A 73 7.87 -15.55 -7.65
C ALA A 73 9.28 -16.03 -7.25
N ALA A 74 10.00 -15.26 -6.42
CA ALA A 74 11.35 -15.57 -6.00
C ALA A 74 11.42 -16.48 -4.76
N GLU A 75 10.55 -16.25 -3.77
CA GLU A 75 10.65 -16.81 -2.42
C GLU A 75 9.40 -17.61 -2.01
N GLY A 76 8.33 -17.55 -2.81
CA GLY A 76 7.08 -18.26 -2.58
C GLY A 76 6.00 -17.39 -1.93
N VAL A 77 4.75 -17.84 -2.10
CA VAL A 77 3.55 -17.10 -1.70
C VAL A 77 3.49 -16.86 -0.19
N ASP A 78 3.91 -17.83 0.62
CA ASP A 78 3.89 -17.72 2.08
C ASP A 78 4.83 -16.61 2.59
N VAL A 79 6.01 -16.47 1.96
CA VAL A 79 6.97 -15.40 2.29
C VAL A 79 6.39 -14.04 1.91
N ALA A 80 5.87 -13.89 0.69
CA ALA A 80 5.25 -12.66 0.23
C ALA A 80 4.06 -12.24 1.12
N ALA A 81 3.23 -13.19 1.53
CA ALA A 81 2.11 -12.94 2.44
C ALA A 81 2.57 -12.50 3.84
N GLU A 82 3.70 -13.02 4.33
CA GLU A 82 4.31 -12.56 5.59
C GLU A 82 4.87 -11.14 5.45
N SER A 83 5.56 -10.81 4.36
CA SER A 83 6.07 -9.46 4.08
C SER A 83 4.95 -8.43 4.07
N VAL A 84 3.84 -8.70 3.38
CA VAL A 84 2.64 -7.83 3.38
C VAL A 84 2.08 -7.66 4.78
N ARG A 85 1.98 -8.75 5.56
CA ARG A 85 1.46 -8.67 6.94
C ARG A 85 2.34 -7.79 7.83
N LYS A 86 3.67 -7.93 7.77
CA LYS A 86 4.63 -7.11 8.53
C LYS A 86 4.58 -5.63 8.12
N ALA A 87 4.53 -5.35 6.83
CA ALA A 87 4.42 -3.99 6.31
C ALA A 87 3.13 -3.33 6.81
N LEU A 88 1.98 -4.00 6.63
CA LEU A 88 0.69 -3.51 7.10
C LEU A 88 0.66 -3.30 8.63
N GLN A 89 1.23 -4.21 9.41
CA GLN A 89 1.34 -4.04 10.87
C GLN A 89 2.12 -2.77 11.21
N SER A 90 3.28 -2.57 10.58
CA SER A 90 4.14 -1.41 10.80
C SER A 90 3.41 -0.10 10.45
N VAL A 91 2.62 -0.09 9.38
CA VAL A 91 1.78 1.05 9.01
C VAL A 91 0.72 1.32 10.05
N ARG A 92 -0.02 0.28 10.47
CA ARG A 92 -1.09 0.44 11.48
C ARG A 92 -0.55 0.98 12.80
N GLU A 93 0.62 0.53 13.24
CA GLU A 93 1.26 1.02 14.46
C GLU A 93 1.63 2.51 14.35
N ARG A 94 2.19 2.93 13.21
CA ARG A 94 2.58 4.34 12.96
C ARG A 94 1.39 5.26 12.77
N MET A 95 0.31 4.76 12.20
CA MET A 95 -0.90 5.51 11.86
C MET A 95 -1.90 5.58 13.00
N ARG A 96 -1.70 4.87 14.11
CA ARG A 96 -2.55 5.00 15.29
C ARG A 96 -2.54 6.46 15.76
N PRO A 97 -3.71 7.11 15.89
CA PRO A 97 -3.77 8.44 16.48
C PRO A 97 -3.19 8.37 17.89
N LYS A 98 -2.23 9.25 18.21
CA LYS A 98 -1.76 9.42 19.57
C LYS A 98 -2.97 9.85 20.40
N GLN A 99 -3.43 9.00 21.30
CA GLN A 99 -4.40 9.41 22.31
C GLN A 99 -3.71 10.49 23.16
N GLN A 100 -4.12 11.75 22.95
CA GLN A 100 -3.81 12.87 23.83
C GLN A 100 -4.97 13.05 24.81
#